data_AF-A0A3A1WLT4-F1
#
_entry.id   AF-A0A3A1WLT4-F1
#
_cell.length_a   1.000
_cell.length_b   1.000
_cell.length_c   1.000
_cell.angle_alpha   90.00
_cell.angle_beta   90.00
_cell.angle_gamma   90.00
#
_symmetry.space_group_name_H-M   'P 1'
#
loop_
_entity.id
_entity.type
_entity.pdbx_description
1 polymer ?
#
loop_
_entity_poly.entity_id
_entity_poly.type
_entity_poly.pdbx_seq_one_letter_code
_entity_poly.pdbx_strand_id
1 'polypeptide(L)'
;MTLSETLDTIIDGAHAANDQFLTLSGGASVGEYGIEPFVSSNIAMRLWKTMNAHKGEIPANQPELTKFAVTLETPFWEIADEAGSRRAGRPVARFSQGERVDVVVWNGDNRPIGVVEVKRDFSFPAMRKDIDRISHLLAKHGHSAGGSLKWGSIVGLRAVWGESPRAPETVLGDFVSKLESCDELSNMNFRERHRSQRLDHPNEYEGRKFWGFDAFAIIFRMKRA
;
A
#
# COMPACT_ATOMS: atom_id res chain seq x y z
N MET A 1 2.90 -16.07 2.51
CA MET A 1 2.11 -15.10 1.73
C MET A 1 2.77 -14.85 0.38
N THR A 2 2.07 -15.09 -0.71
CA THR A 2 2.47 -14.76 -2.09
C THR A 2 2.16 -13.28 -2.41
N LEU A 3 2.65 -12.76 -3.54
CA LEU A 3 2.31 -11.38 -3.96
C LEU A 3 0.81 -11.23 -4.28
N SER A 4 0.15 -12.28 -4.79
CA SER A 4 -1.30 -12.22 -5.04
C SER A 4 -2.08 -12.12 -3.73
N GLU A 5 -1.74 -12.98 -2.75
CA GLU A 5 -2.36 -12.92 -1.42
C GLU A 5 -2.08 -11.59 -0.71
N THR A 6 -0.91 -10.99 -0.96
CA THR A 6 -0.55 -9.66 -0.44
C THR A 6 -1.47 -8.59 -1.04
N LEU A 7 -1.65 -8.57 -2.37
CA LEU A 7 -2.58 -7.64 -3.04
C LEU A 7 -4.01 -7.81 -2.54
N ASP A 8 -4.49 -9.05 -2.41
CA ASP A 8 -5.83 -9.34 -1.90
C ASP A 8 -5.99 -8.81 -0.48
N THR A 9 -5.01 -9.06 0.39
CA THR A 9 -5.03 -8.61 1.79
C THR A 9 -5.02 -7.08 1.89
N ILE A 10 -4.28 -6.41 1.02
CA ILE A 10 -4.23 -4.94 0.93
C ILE A 10 -5.59 -4.38 0.49
N ILE A 11 -6.18 -4.93 -0.58
CA ILE A 11 -7.49 -4.50 -1.09
C ILE A 11 -8.59 -4.75 -0.05
N ASP A 12 -8.58 -5.92 0.59
CA ASP A 12 -9.50 -6.24 1.69
C ASP A 12 -9.37 -5.25 2.85
N GLY A 13 -8.14 -4.75 3.11
CA GLY A 13 -7.87 -3.71 4.10
C GLY A 13 -8.52 -2.39 3.74
N ALA A 14 -8.38 -1.96 2.49
CA ALA A 14 -9.02 -0.74 1.99
C ALA A 14 -10.55 -0.81 2.05
N HIS A 15 -11.16 -1.93 1.64
CA HIS A 15 -12.61 -2.16 1.78
C HIS A 15 -13.09 -2.16 3.21
N ALA A 16 -12.43 -2.90 4.09
CA ALA A 16 -12.80 -2.92 5.50
C ALA A 16 -12.72 -1.52 6.14
N ALA A 17 -11.70 -0.74 5.79
CA ALA A 17 -11.55 0.63 6.28
C ALA A 17 -12.69 1.53 5.81
N ASN A 18 -13.04 1.49 4.52
CA ASN A 18 -14.14 2.31 4.01
C ASN A 18 -15.48 1.93 4.67
N ASP A 19 -15.78 0.64 4.83
CA ASP A 19 -17.02 0.19 5.46
C ASP A 19 -17.14 0.63 6.92
N GLN A 20 -16.05 0.45 7.67
CA GLN A 20 -15.96 0.93 9.04
C GLN A 20 -16.11 2.45 9.09
N PHE A 21 -15.46 3.19 8.20
CA PHE A 21 -15.52 4.64 8.19
C PHE A 21 -16.91 5.16 7.81
N LEU A 22 -17.55 4.58 6.80
CA LEU A 22 -18.95 4.86 6.44
C LEU A 22 -19.88 4.67 7.64
N THR A 23 -19.69 3.56 8.36
CA THR A 23 -20.49 3.24 9.56
C THR A 23 -20.25 4.24 10.69
N LEU A 24 -18.98 4.53 11.01
CA LEU A 24 -18.59 5.40 12.13
C LEU A 24 -18.98 6.86 11.89
N SER A 25 -18.87 7.33 10.65
CA SER A 25 -19.14 8.72 10.28
C SER A 25 -20.61 9.00 9.95
N GLY A 26 -21.45 7.97 9.88
CA GLY A 26 -22.85 8.13 9.47
C GLY A 26 -23.03 8.40 7.97
N GLY A 27 -22.07 7.99 7.12
CA GLY A 27 -22.20 8.04 5.66
C GLY A 27 -21.05 8.71 4.90
N ALA A 28 -20.00 9.16 5.58
CA ALA A 28 -18.82 9.74 4.96
C ALA A 28 -17.87 8.65 4.40
N SER A 29 -17.17 8.94 3.30
CA SER A 29 -16.52 7.91 2.47
C SER A 29 -15.04 8.18 2.17
N VAL A 30 -14.45 7.43 1.23
CA VAL A 30 -13.05 7.62 0.74
C VAL A 30 -12.71 9.01 0.22
N GLY A 31 -13.68 9.89 0.01
CA GLY A 31 -13.43 11.29 -0.34
C GLY A 31 -12.96 12.16 0.83
N GLU A 32 -13.17 11.71 2.07
CA GLU A 32 -13.05 12.54 3.26
C GLU A 32 -11.63 12.66 3.81
N TYR A 33 -11.40 13.73 4.57
CA TYR A 33 -10.17 13.91 5.32
C TYR A 33 -10.03 12.84 6.41
N GLY A 34 -8.82 12.33 6.60
CA GLY A 34 -8.51 11.34 7.63
C GLY A 34 -8.73 9.88 7.23
N ILE A 35 -9.29 9.61 6.04
CA ILE A 35 -9.47 8.21 5.58
C ILE A 35 -8.14 7.51 5.29
N GLU A 36 -7.12 8.23 4.81
CA GLU A 36 -5.82 7.63 4.46
C GLU A 36 -5.17 6.91 5.67
N PRO A 37 -4.95 7.55 6.84
CA PRO A 37 -4.45 6.84 8.03
C PRO A 37 -5.34 5.67 8.47
N PHE A 38 -6.66 5.80 8.28
CA PHE A 38 -7.62 4.76 8.65
C PHE A 38 -7.52 3.52 7.73
N VAL A 39 -7.26 3.74 6.44
CA VAL A 39 -6.97 2.70 5.46
C VAL A 39 -5.61 2.07 5.73
N SER A 40 -4.59 2.87 6.00
CA SER A 40 -3.24 2.38 6.35
C SER A 40 -3.26 1.45 7.56
N SER A 41 -3.94 1.83 8.63
CA SER A 41 -4.06 1.00 9.84
C SER A 41 -4.81 -0.33 9.60
N ASN A 42 -5.88 -0.30 8.81
CA ASN A 42 -6.62 -1.52 8.44
C ASN A 42 -5.81 -2.46 7.54
N ILE A 43 -5.07 -1.92 6.57
CA ILE A 43 -4.13 -2.68 5.74
C ILE A 43 -3.05 -3.32 6.61
N ALA A 44 -2.42 -2.54 7.51
CA ALA A 44 -1.40 -3.04 8.41
C ALA A 44 -1.92 -4.19 9.29
N MET A 45 -3.08 -4.01 9.91
CA MET A 45 -3.71 -5.04 10.74
C MET A 45 -3.97 -6.32 9.95
N ARG A 46 -4.52 -6.23 8.73
CA ARG A 46 -4.81 -7.41 7.92
C ARG A 46 -3.56 -8.11 7.43
N LEU A 47 -2.56 -7.36 6.97
CA LEU A 47 -1.25 -7.91 6.62
C LEU A 47 -0.68 -8.69 7.81
N TRP A 48 -0.64 -8.08 9.00
CA TRP A 48 -0.13 -8.74 10.21
C TRP A 48 -0.89 -10.02 10.55
N LYS A 49 -2.23 -9.99 10.51
CA LYS A 49 -3.08 -11.18 10.74
C LYS A 49 -2.77 -12.28 9.72
N THR A 50 -2.79 -11.97 8.43
CA THR A 50 -2.57 -12.95 7.36
C THR A 50 -1.16 -13.55 7.40
N MET A 51 -0.12 -12.73 7.67
CA MET A 51 1.26 -13.22 7.72
C MET A 51 1.59 -14.07 8.94
N ASN A 52 0.87 -13.87 10.05
CA ASN A 52 1.05 -14.61 11.28
C ASN A 52 0.01 -15.73 11.49
N ALA A 53 -0.88 -15.98 10.52
CA ALA A 53 -2.04 -16.88 10.60
C ALA A 53 -1.75 -18.39 10.80
N HIS A 54 -0.57 -18.79 11.28
CA HIS A 54 -0.18 -20.21 11.39
C HIS A 54 -0.36 -20.83 12.79
N LYS A 55 -0.95 -20.14 13.78
CA LYS A 55 -1.05 -20.65 15.17
C LYS A 55 -2.29 -20.16 15.94
N GLY A 56 -3.49 -20.35 15.38
CA GLY A 56 -4.72 -19.93 16.05
C GLY A 56 -4.79 -18.41 16.25
N GLU A 57 -5.70 -17.95 17.10
CA GLU A 57 -5.78 -16.53 17.47
C GLU A 57 -4.54 -16.14 18.28
N ILE A 58 -3.80 -15.14 17.81
CA ILE A 58 -2.68 -14.55 18.57
C ILE A 58 -3.29 -13.63 19.62
N PRO A 59 -3.09 -13.90 20.93
CA PRO A 59 -3.59 -13.03 21.97
C PRO A 59 -3.06 -11.60 21.80
N ALA A 60 -3.89 -10.61 22.12
CA ALA A 60 -3.45 -9.22 22.15
C ALA A 60 -2.25 -9.07 23.10
N ASN A 61 -1.32 -8.18 22.75
CA ASN A 61 -0.14 -7.83 23.56
C ASN A 61 0.87 -8.98 23.81
N GLN A 62 0.97 -9.96 22.90
CA GLN A 62 2.00 -11.02 22.93
C GLN A 62 2.88 -10.98 21.66
N PRO A 63 3.71 -9.92 21.48
CA PRO A 63 4.52 -9.73 20.27
C PRO A 63 5.52 -10.87 20.02
N GLU A 64 5.98 -11.55 21.06
CA GLU A 64 6.90 -12.70 20.99
C GLU A 64 6.32 -13.91 20.26
N LEU A 65 4.99 -13.99 20.13
CA LEU A 65 4.31 -15.04 19.38
C LEU A 65 4.22 -14.72 17.87
N THR A 66 4.66 -13.54 17.45
CA THR A 66 4.59 -13.09 16.06
C THR A 66 5.93 -13.29 15.37
N LYS A 67 5.89 -13.74 14.11
CA LYS A 67 7.08 -13.83 13.25
C LYS A 67 7.26 -12.58 12.40
N PHE A 68 6.17 -11.84 12.17
CA PHE A 68 6.16 -10.63 11.36
C PHE A 68 5.52 -9.50 12.15
N ALA A 69 6.11 -8.32 12.06
CA ALA A 69 5.57 -7.09 12.63
C ALA A 69 5.14 -6.13 11.52
N VAL A 70 4.30 -5.16 11.89
CA VAL A 70 3.92 -4.05 11.02
C VAL A 70 4.07 -2.75 11.81
N THR A 71 4.53 -1.70 11.14
CA THR A 71 4.57 -0.34 11.69
C THR A 71 3.87 0.61 10.74
N LEU A 72 3.40 1.74 11.28
CA LEU A 72 2.79 2.81 10.51
C LEU A 72 3.73 4.01 10.48
N GLU A 73 3.58 4.87 9.47
CA GLU A 73 4.22 6.20 9.43
C GLU A 73 5.74 6.17 9.64
N THR A 74 6.38 5.11 9.13
CA THR A 74 7.80 4.84 9.38
C THR A 74 8.65 5.69 8.45
N PRO A 75 9.64 6.44 8.96
CA PRO A 75 10.49 7.26 8.13
C PRO A 75 11.27 6.45 7.09
N PHE A 76 11.40 6.98 5.87
CA PHE A 76 12.14 6.30 4.80
C PHE A 76 13.61 6.03 5.15
N TRP A 77 14.24 6.91 5.95
CA TRP A 77 15.63 6.74 6.37
C TRP A 77 15.82 5.53 7.30
N GLU A 78 14.87 5.29 8.21
CA GLU A 78 14.88 4.15 9.13
C GLU A 78 14.75 2.83 8.35
N ILE A 79 13.84 2.80 7.36
CA ILE A 79 13.67 1.63 6.48
C ILE A 79 14.98 1.35 5.72
N ALA A 80 15.64 2.38 5.20
CA ALA A 80 16.88 2.22 4.46
C ALA A 80 18.03 1.69 5.32
N ASP A 81 18.13 2.15 6.57
CA ASP A 81 19.15 1.71 7.52
C ASP A 81 18.93 0.26 7.95
N GLU A 82 17.70 -0.09 8.32
CA GLU A 82 17.34 -1.44 8.77
C GLU A 82 17.28 -2.49 7.64
N ALA A 83 17.10 -2.05 6.39
CA ALA A 83 17.09 -2.96 5.25
C ALA A 83 18.45 -3.64 4.97
N GLY A 84 19.53 -3.21 5.64
CA GLY A 84 20.77 -3.99 5.76
C GLY A 84 21.67 -4.04 4.54
N SER A 85 21.50 -3.14 3.54
CA SER A 85 22.43 -3.06 2.42
C SER A 85 23.76 -2.46 2.87
N ARG A 86 24.75 -3.28 3.21
CA ARG A 86 26.13 -2.84 3.48
C ARG A 86 26.81 -2.44 2.17
N ARG A 87 26.48 -1.29 1.59
CA ARG A 87 27.32 -0.67 0.56
C ARG A 87 28.14 0.43 1.23
N ALA A 88 29.46 0.20 1.33
CA ALA A 88 30.40 1.24 1.73
C ALA A 88 30.29 2.40 0.72
N GLY A 89 29.87 3.57 1.21
CA GLY A 89 29.63 4.74 0.38
C GLY A 89 28.93 5.86 1.15
N ARG A 90 28.94 7.07 0.60
CA ARG A 90 28.31 8.26 1.19
C ARG A 90 26.84 7.95 1.51
N PRO A 91 26.32 8.28 2.71
CA PRO A 91 24.90 8.17 3.02
C PRO A 91 24.13 8.85 1.90
N VAL A 92 23.17 8.14 1.32
CA VAL A 92 22.29 8.75 0.32
C VAL A 92 21.36 9.65 1.11
N ALA A 93 21.80 10.89 1.34
CA ALA A 93 21.05 11.96 1.96
C ALA A 93 19.88 12.38 1.04
N ARG A 94 18.92 11.48 0.82
CA ARG A 94 17.78 11.74 -0.08
C ARG A 94 16.42 11.62 0.55
N PHE A 95 16.30 10.99 1.72
CA PHE A 95 15.03 10.99 2.43
C PHE A 95 15.08 12.06 3.49
N SER A 96 14.22 13.07 3.36
CA SER A 96 14.11 14.08 4.41
C SER A 96 13.54 13.44 5.67
N GLN A 97 13.86 13.99 6.85
CA GLN A 97 13.35 13.47 8.11
C GLN A 97 11.81 13.48 8.21
N GLY A 98 11.13 14.28 7.37
CA GLY A 98 9.67 14.33 7.31
C GLY A 98 9.02 13.30 6.39
N GLU A 99 9.78 12.58 5.56
CA GLU A 99 9.21 11.61 4.63
C GLU A 99 9.02 10.24 5.29
N ARG A 100 7.78 9.75 5.22
CA ARG A 100 7.32 8.50 5.84
C ARG A 100 6.64 7.61 4.82
N VAL A 101 6.64 6.31 5.10
CA VAL A 101 5.83 5.28 4.44
C VAL A 101 4.66 4.95 5.35
N ASP A 102 3.47 4.85 4.78
CA ASP A 102 2.24 4.63 5.54
C ASP A 102 2.23 3.29 6.28
N VAL A 103 2.68 2.21 5.64
CA VAL A 103 2.78 0.87 6.25
C VAL A 103 4.11 0.20 5.90
N VAL A 104 4.79 -0.34 6.91
CA VAL A 104 5.99 -1.16 6.73
C VAL A 104 5.78 -2.54 7.32
N VAL A 105 6.20 -3.57 6.58
CA VAL A 105 6.18 -4.96 7.02
C VAL A 105 7.59 -5.41 7.39
N TRP A 106 7.73 -5.99 8.57
CA TRP A 106 9.01 -6.46 9.12
C TRP A 106 9.01 -7.98 9.25
N ASN A 107 10.16 -8.61 9.01
CA ASN A 107 10.38 -10.02 9.34
C ASN A 107 10.81 -10.20 10.81
N GLY A 108 10.97 -11.46 11.22
CA GLY A 108 11.36 -11.81 12.59
C GLY A 108 12.80 -11.45 12.96
N ASP A 109 13.60 -10.98 11.99
CA ASP A 109 14.95 -10.47 12.21
C ASP A 109 14.96 -8.93 12.33
N ASN A 110 13.79 -8.31 12.54
CA ASN A 110 13.57 -6.86 12.57
C ASN A 110 14.03 -6.13 11.30
N ARG A 111 13.89 -6.77 10.13
CA ARG A 111 14.23 -6.14 8.84
C ARG A 111 12.98 -5.87 8.00
N PRO A 112 12.90 -4.72 7.31
CA PRO A 112 11.76 -4.41 6.45
C PRO A 112 11.79 -5.31 5.21
N ILE A 113 10.66 -5.93 4.90
CA ILE A 113 10.48 -6.81 3.74
C ILE A 113 9.45 -6.28 2.74
N GLY A 114 8.64 -5.32 3.14
CA GLY A 114 7.59 -4.74 2.29
C GLY A 114 7.15 -3.38 2.79
N VAL A 115 6.66 -2.55 1.86
CA VAL A 115 6.17 -1.19 2.14
C VAL A 115 4.87 -0.95 1.37
N VAL A 116 3.92 -0.21 1.95
CA VAL A 116 2.68 0.21 1.30
C VAL A 116 2.50 1.71 1.49
N GLU A 117 2.23 2.42 0.40
CA GLU A 117 1.71 3.79 0.42
C GLU A 117 0.22 3.77 0.06
N VAL A 118 -0.58 4.60 0.72
CA VAL A 118 -2.00 4.77 0.52
C VAL A 118 -2.25 6.19 0.03
N LYS A 119 -3.09 6.35 -1.01
CA LYS A 119 -3.60 7.65 -1.45
C LYS A 119 -5.12 7.60 -1.60
N ARG A 120 -5.77 8.69 -1.24
CA ARG A 120 -7.19 8.95 -1.50
C ARG A 120 -7.53 8.97 -2.98
N ASP A 121 -6.60 9.43 -3.82
CA ASP A 121 -6.83 9.58 -5.26
C ASP A 121 -5.96 8.63 -6.06
N PHE A 122 -6.58 7.66 -6.73
CA PHE A 122 -5.88 6.79 -7.68
C PHE A 122 -5.62 7.52 -9.01
N SER A 123 -4.47 8.22 -9.08
CA SER A 123 -3.97 8.83 -10.31
C SER A 123 -2.46 8.76 -10.42
N PHE A 124 -1.95 8.56 -11.64
CA PHE A 124 -0.51 8.45 -11.87
C PHE A 124 0.28 9.68 -11.40
N PRO A 125 -0.14 10.94 -11.70
CA PRO A 125 0.59 12.11 -11.22
C PRO A 125 0.66 12.21 -9.69
N ALA A 126 -0.41 11.85 -8.98
CA ALA A 126 -0.45 11.90 -7.52
C ALA A 126 0.49 10.87 -6.87
N MET A 127 0.66 9.71 -7.51
CA MET A 127 1.40 8.58 -6.95
C MET A 127 2.83 8.46 -7.46
N ARG A 128 3.18 9.17 -8.55
CA ARG A 128 4.48 9.01 -9.22
C ARG A 128 5.65 9.18 -8.27
N LYS A 129 5.61 10.22 -7.43
CA LYS A 129 6.68 10.51 -6.46
C LYS A 129 6.87 9.34 -5.49
N ASP A 130 5.80 8.73 -5.01
CA ASP A 130 5.87 7.60 -4.06
C ASP A 130 6.38 6.33 -4.72
N ILE A 131 5.92 6.08 -5.95
CA ILE A 131 6.41 4.98 -6.79
C ILE A 131 7.92 5.11 -6.99
N ASP A 132 8.42 6.29 -7.36
CA ASP A 132 9.85 6.54 -7.55
C ASP A 132 10.63 6.35 -6.24
N ARG A 133 10.12 6.87 -5.11
CA ARG A 133 10.78 6.72 -3.79
C ARG A 133 10.90 5.25 -3.38
N ILE A 134 9.81 4.50 -3.48
CA ILE A 134 9.79 3.07 -3.14
C ILE A 134 10.64 2.26 -4.13
N SER A 135 10.61 2.60 -5.42
CA SER A 135 11.43 1.98 -6.46
C SER A 135 12.93 2.17 -6.19
N HIS A 136 13.34 3.37 -5.76
CA HIS A 136 14.71 3.63 -5.35
C HIS A 136 15.12 2.82 -4.11
N LEU A 137 14.24 2.67 -3.12
CA LEU A 137 14.49 1.79 -1.97
C LEU A 137 14.70 0.34 -2.44
N LEU A 138 13.82 -0.18 -3.29
CA LEU A 138 13.90 -1.55 -3.81
C LEU A 138 15.16 -1.79 -4.65
N ALA A 139 15.52 -0.85 -5.51
CA ALA A 139 16.73 -0.95 -6.33
C ALA A 139 18.00 -1.02 -5.49
N LYS A 140 18.03 -0.30 -4.35
CA LYS A 140 19.18 -0.28 -3.46
C LYS A 140 19.21 -1.46 -2.49
N HIS A 141 18.05 -1.86 -1.96
CA HIS A 141 17.95 -2.77 -0.82
C HIS A 141 17.31 -4.12 -1.14
N GLY A 142 16.82 -4.36 -2.36
CA GLY A 142 16.12 -5.60 -2.71
C GLY A 142 17.00 -6.71 -3.30
N HIS A 143 18.17 -6.35 -3.85
CA HIS A 143 19.12 -7.31 -4.44
C HIS A 143 20.56 -7.15 -3.94
N SER A 144 20.84 -6.13 -3.11
CA SER A 144 22.15 -6.00 -2.48
C SER A 144 22.43 -7.16 -1.52
N ALA A 145 23.69 -7.58 -1.41
CA ALA A 145 24.10 -8.54 -0.37
C ALA A 145 23.66 -8.03 1.02
N GLY A 146 22.79 -8.79 1.70
CA GLY A 146 22.22 -8.41 3.00
C GLY A 146 20.94 -7.57 2.95
N GLY A 147 20.48 -7.16 1.77
CA GLY A 147 19.24 -6.43 1.55
C GLY A 147 18.00 -7.26 1.86
N SER A 148 17.05 -6.72 2.62
CA SER A 148 15.83 -7.44 3.03
C SER A 148 14.56 -7.07 2.27
N LEU A 149 14.52 -5.91 1.60
CA LEU A 149 13.28 -5.35 1.06
C LEU A 149 12.83 -6.09 -0.21
N LYS A 150 11.65 -6.72 -0.21
CA LYS A 150 11.25 -7.65 -1.27
C LYS A 150 10.24 -7.08 -2.26
N TRP A 151 9.41 -6.15 -1.81
CA TRP A 151 8.34 -5.56 -2.59
C TRP A 151 7.95 -4.19 -2.04
N GLY A 152 7.29 -3.41 -2.88
CA GLY A 152 6.61 -2.18 -2.50
C GLY A 152 5.21 -2.18 -3.12
N SER A 153 4.29 -1.43 -2.53
CA SER A 153 2.93 -1.32 -3.02
C SER A 153 2.43 0.11 -2.94
N ILE A 154 1.62 0.52 -3.92
CA ILE A 154 0.77 1.70 -3.80
C ILE A 154 -0.68 1.25 -3.81
N VAL A 155 -1.50 1.90 -3.00
CA VAL A 155 -2.95 1.71 -2.95
C VAL A 155 -3.60 3.04 -3.23
N GLY A 156 -4.58 3.04 -4.13
CA GLY A 156 -5.43 4.20 -4.35
C GLY A 156 -6.88 3.87 -4.20
N LEU A 157 -7.62 4.89 -3.80
CA LEU A 157 -9.06 4.84 -3.70
C LEU A 157 -9.67 5.67 -4.82
N ARG A 158 -10.92 5.35 -5.16
CA ARG A 158 -11.74 6.15 -6.05
C ARG A 158 -13.18 6.08 -5.58
N ALA A 159 -13.73 7.20 -5.14
CA ALA A 159 -15.15 7.30 -4.89
C ALA A 159 -15.94 7.16 -6.20
N VAL A 160 -17.03 6.37 -6.16
CA VAL A 160 -17.91 6.14 -7.30
C VAL A 160 -19.18 6.94 -7.08
N TRP A 161 -19.30 8.02 -7.84
CA TRP A 161 -20.44 8.92 -7.83
C TRP A 161 -21.26 8.70 -9.09
N GLY A 162 -22.59 8.63 -8.96
CA GLY A 162 -23.54 8.51 -10.08
C GLY A 162 -23.03 7.74 -11.31
N GLU A 163 -23.13 8.38 -12.46
CA GLU A 163 -22.47 7.95 -13.70
C GLU A 163 -20.96 8.20 -13.60
N SER A 164 -20.23 7.31 -12.91
CA SER A 164 -18.77 7.34 -12.95
C SER A 164 -18.31 6.97 -14.36
N PRO A 165 -17.66 7.89 -15.10
CA PRO A 165 -17.57 7.81 -16.57
C PRO A 165 -16.61 6.74 -17.07
N ARG A 166 -15.76 6.18 -16.20
CA ARG A 166 -14.71 5.23 -16.58
C ARG A 166 -14.78 3.96 -15.75
N ALA A 167 -14.88 2.83 -16.44
CA ALA A 167 -14.75 1.51 -15.84
C ALA A 167 -13.41 1.40 -15.07
N PRO A 168 -13.39 0.77 -13.88
CA PRO A 168 -12.19 0.67 -13.07
C PRO A 168 -11.04 -0.05 -13.80
N GLU A 169 -11.35 -1.03 -14.65
CA GLU A 169 -10.38 -1.74 -15.49
C GLU A 169 -9.65 -0.79 -16.43
N THR A 170 -10.36 0.16 -17.04
CA THR A 170 -9.75 1.16 -17.93
C THR A 170 -8.85 2.11 -17.16
N VAL A 171 -9.26 2.52 -15.95
CA VAL A 171 -8.43 3.39 -15.11
C VAL A 171 -7.15 2.68 -14.65
N LEU A 172 -7.26 1.42 -14.24
CA LEU A 172 -6.11 0.61 -13.86
C LEU A 172 -5.18 0.36 -15.06
N GLY A 173 -5.73 0.00 -16.22
CA GLY A 173 -4.98 -0.24 -17.44
C GLY A 173 -4.19 0.99 -17.92
N ASP A 174 -4.81 2.18 -17.89
CA ASP A 174 -4.13 3.44 -18.19
C ASP A 174 -2.96 3.71 -17.21
N PHE A 175 -3.18 3.42 -15.92
CA PHE A 175 -2.17 3.63 -14.89
C PHE A 175 -0.98 2.71 -15.11
N VAL A 176 -1.22 1.42 -15.31
CA VAL A 176 -0.17 0.41 -15.56
C VAL A 176 0.57 0.72 -16.87
N SER A 177 -0.13 1.10 -17.93
CA SER A 177 0.50 1.50 -19.19
C SER A 177 1.49 2.66 -19.01
N LYS A 178 1.14 3.64 -18.15
CA LYS A 178 2.05 4.75 -17.80
C LYS A 178 3.24 4.29 -16.97
N LEU A 179 3.05 3.35 -16.04
CA LEU A 179 4.17 2.77 -15.28
C LEU A 179 5.16 2.06 -16.21
N GLU A 180 4.65 1.24 -17.12
CA GLU A 180 5.45 0.46 -18.05
C GLU A 180 6.18 1.32 -19.08
N SER A 181 5.63 2.49 -19.43
CA SER A 181 6.30 3.46 -20.30
C SER A 181 7.39 4.29 -19.61
N CYS A 182 7.62 4.11 -18.30
CA CYS A 182 8.65 4.85 -17.58
C CYS A 182 9.99 4.11 -17.60
N ASP A 183 10.97 4.68 -18.29
CA ASP A 183 12.31 4.10 -18.40
C ASP A 183 12.96 3.87 -17.03
N GLU A 184 12.73 4.76 -16.06
CA GLU A 184 13.28 4.62 -14.70
C GLU A 184 12.74 3.40 -13.93
N LEU A 185 11.59 2.88 -14.37
CA LEU A 185 10.90 1.75 -13.77
C LEU A 185 11.02 0.46 -14.60
N SER A 186 11.80 0.50 -15.69
CA SER A 186 11.99 -0.63 -16.61
C SER A 186 12.53 -1.91 -15.96
N ASN A 187 13.19 -1.79 -14.81
CA ASN A 187 13.71 -2.91 -14.02
C ASN A 187 12.72 -3.46 -12.98
N MET A 188 11.48 -2.97 -12.95
CA MET A 188 10.44 -3.41 -12.01
C MET A 188 9.46 -4.39 -12.67
N ASN A 189 9.00 -5.36 -11.89
CA ASN A 189 7.84 -6.18 -12.23
C ASN A 189 6.63 -5.66 -11.46
N PHE A 190 5.57 -5.33 -12.17
CA PHE A 190 4.31 -4.88 -11.60
C PHE A 190 3.30 -6.04 -11.55
N ARG A 191 2.44 -6.00 -10.54
CA ARG A 191 1.19 -6.74 -10.48
C ARG A 191 0.13 -5.85 -9.89
N GLU A 192 -1.05 -5.95 -10.44
CA GLU A 192 -2.15 -5.06 -10.15
C GLU A 192 -3.40 -5.85 -9.76
N ARG A 193 -4.25 -5.19 -8.99
CA ARG A 193 -5.58 -5.66 -8.69
C ARG A 193 -6.48 -4.48 -8.40
N HIS A 194 -7.75 -4.61 -8.75
CA HIS A 194 -8.79 -3.73 -8.25
C HIS A 194 -9.94 -4.55 -7.70
N ARG A 195 -10.74 -3.90 -6.86
CA ARG A 195 -12.05 -4.41 -6.48
C ARG A 195 -12.99 -3.23 -6.28
N SER A 196 -14.21 -3.42 -6.75
CA SER A 196 -15.30 -2.48 -6.60
C SER A 196 -16.20 -2.91 -5.44
N GLN A 197 -16.61 -1.95 -4.64
CA GLN A 197 -17.69 -2.10 -3.69
C GLN A 197 -18.78 -1.11 -4.02
N ARG A 198 -20.02 -1.60 -4.05
CA ARG A 198 -21.20 -0.78 -4.30
C ARG A 198 -22.12 -0.87 -3.10
N LEU A 199 -22.77 0.25 -2.79
CA LEU A 199 -23.80 0.31 -1.77
C LEU A 199 -25.13 -0.13 -2.39
N ASP A 200 -25.89 -0.95 -1.67
CA ASP A 200 -27.25 -1.34 -2.07
C ASP A 200 -28.18 -0.11 -2.13
N HIS A 201 -27.93 0.86 -1.26
CA HIS A 201 -28.62 2.13 -1.20
C HIS A 201 -27.59 3.27 -1.26
N PRO A 202 -27.53 4.04 -2.37
CA PRO A 202 -26.62 5.16 -2.50
C PRO A 202 -26.86 6.22 -1.43
N ASN A 203 -25.79 6.71 -0.82
CA ASN A 203 -25.86 7.83 0.11
C ASN A 203 -25.91 9.14 -0.67
N GLU A 204 -26.69 10.11 -0.19
CA GLU A 204 -26.62 11.47 -0.70
C GLU A 204 -25.60 12.26 0.12
N TYR A 205 -24.61 12.82 -0.57
CA TYR A 205 -23.56 13.62 0.04
C TYR A 205 -23.30 14.84 -0.84
N GLU A 206 -23.45 16.04 -0.27
CA GLU A 206 -23.30 17.32 -0.98
C GLU A 206 -24.09 17.40 -2.30
N GLY A 207 -25.31 16.83 -2.32
CA GLY A 207 -26.18 16.81 -3.51
C GLY A 207 -25.75 15.83 -4.61
N ARG A 208 -24.79 14.94 -4.32
CA ARG A 208 -24.35 13.86 -5.23
C ARG A 208 -24.67 12.50 -4.63
N LYS A 209 -25.04 11.55 -5.48
CA LYS A 209 -25.25 10.14 -5.06
C LYS A 209 -23.92 9.41 -5.04
N PHE A 210 -23.48 9.01 -3.86
CA PHE A 210 -22.37 8.11 -3.62
C PHE A 210 -22.84 6.66 -3.76
N TRP A 211 -22.32 5.95 -4.76
CA TRP A 211 -22.69 4.56 -5.04
C TRP A 211 -21.72 3.54 -4.45
N GLY A 212 -20.62 3.99 -3.86
CA GLY A 212 -19.58 3.12 -3.31
C GLY A 212 -18.21 3.56 -3.79
N PHE A 213 -17.27 2.63 -3.84
CA PHE A 213 -15.88 2.98 -4.12
C PHE A 213 -15.12 1.85 -4.80
N ASP A 214 -14.01 2.19 -5.45
CA ASP A 214 -13.05 1.24 -5.99
C ASP A 214 -11.72 1.35 -5.25
N ALA A 215 -11.18 0.20 -4.85
CA ALA A 215 -9.80 0.08 -4.38
C ALA A 215 -8.92 -0.43 -5.53
N PHE A 216 -7.77 0.20 -5.71
CA PHE A 216 -6.72 -0.22 -6.64
C PHE A 216 -5.45 -0.48 -5.85
N ALA A 217 -4.78 -1.59 -6.10
CA ALA A 217 -3.48 -1.88 -5.53
C ALA A 217 -2.51 -2.31 -6.64
N ILE A 218 -1.31 -1.74 -6.61
CA ILE A 218 -0.20 -2.11 -7.48
C ILE A 218 0.95 -2.49 -6.58
N ILE A 219 1.36 -3.76 -6.64
CA ILE A 219 2.54 -4.27 -5.96
C ILE A 219 3.65 -4.44 -6.99
N PHE A 220 4.86 -4.08 -6.61
CA PHE A 220 6.02 -4.15 -7.49
C PHE A 220 7.27 -4.59 -6.75
N ARG A 221 8.18 -5.17 -7.53
CA ARG A 221 9.48 -5.66 -7.07
C ARG A 221 10.50 -5.58 -8.19
N MET A 222 11.76 -5.61 -7.84
CA MET A 222 12.85 -5.72 -8.81
C MET A 222 12.70 -6.98 -9.69
N LYS A 223 13.02 -6.86 -10.98
CA LYS A 223 13.25 -7.99 -11.88
C LYS A 223 14.48 -8.77 -11.39
N ARG A 224 14.36 -10.09 -11.33
CA ARG A 224 15.52 -10.95 -11.10
C ARG A 224 16.46 -10.77 -12.30
N ALA A 225 17.71 -10.41 -12.02
CA ALA A 225 18.78 -10.42 -13.01
C ALA A 225 19.08 -11.85 -13.47
#